data_AF-A0A744KFU6-F1
#
_entry.id   AF-A0A744KFU6-F1
#
_cell.length_a   1.000
_cell.length_b   1.000
_cell.length_c   1.000
_cell.angle_alpha   90.00
_cell.angle_beta   90.00
_cell.angle_gamma   90.00
#
_symmetry.space_group_name_H-M   'P 1'
#
loop_
_entity.id
_entity.type
_entity.pdbx_description
1 polymer ?
#
loop_
_entity_poly.entity_id
_entity_poly.type
_entity_poly.pdbx_seq_one_letter_code
_entity_poly.pdbx_strand_id
1 'polypeptide(L)'
;AGNEPRMMIDTGGVAGVPVNSGNGVTNRFGIAVVSAGSSYRPGDSSVDVSALPAGVDVTDPVVSQVLTEGAVGYWPVQTSRGEQVLGHIRLADGKSPPFGAQVVPEKTGKTVGMVGDNGLVYLTGIDASERNALVVTWNGRTQCRLSLPENANLSQGALLLPCR
;
A
#
# COMPACT_ATOMS: atom_id res chain seq x y z
N ALA A 1 -2.85 -1.27 36.08
CA ALA A 1 -2.04 -1.27 34.84
C ALA A 1 -0.84 -2.18 35.05
N GLY A 2 -0.89 -3.43 34.60
CA GLY A 2 0.23 -4.37 34.80
C GLY A 2 0.33 -5.40 33.70
N ASN A 3 -0.80 -5.98 33.29
CA ASN A 3 -0.81 -7.13 32.39
C ASN A 3 -1.72 -6.96 31.16
N GLU A 4 -2.11 -5.74 30.81
CA GLU A 4 -2.82 -5.54 29.54
C GLU A 4 -1.86 -5.83 28.37
N PRO A 5 -2.34 -6.54 27.33
CA PRO A 5 -1.51 -6.88 26.18
C PRO A 5 -1.14 -5.64 25.38
N ARG A 6 -0.02 -5.73 24.67
CA ARG A 6 0.52 -4.65 23.85
C ARG A 6 0.69 -5.13 22.43
N MET A 7 0.63 -4.20 21.48
CA MET A 7 0.92 -4.44 20.08
C MET A 7 2.22 -3.76 19.70
N MET A 8 3.19 -4.52 19.23
CA MET A 8 4.37 -4.01 18.53
C MET A 8 4.06 -3.93 17.04
N ILE A 9 4.04 -2.72 16.52
CA ILE A 9 3.76 -2.40 15.12
C ILE A 9 5.08 -2.11 14.43
N ASP A 10 5.38 -2.83 13.35
CA ASP A 10 6.57 -2.63 12.52
C ASP A 10 6.15 -2.21 11.10
N THR A 11 6.55 -1.00 10.71
CA THR A 11 6.27 -0.42 9.38
C THR A 11 7.42 -0.60 8.39
N GLY A 12 8.22 -1.66 8.52
CA GLY A 12 9.30 -1.97 7.60
C GLY A 12 10.35 -0.84 7.52
N GLY A 13 10.65 -0.22 8.66
CA GLY A 13 11.59 0.89 8.76
C GLY A 13 11.03 2.28 8.42
N VAL A 14 9.71 2.45 8.22
CA VAL A 14 9.08 3.77 7.98
C VAL A 14 8.84 4.50 9.30
N ALA A 15 9.68 5.49 9.58
CA ALA A 15 9.53 6.35 10.76
C ALA A 15 8.38 7.35 10.63
N GLY A 16 7.87 7.83 11.77
CA GLY A 16 6.90 8.93 11.81
C GLY A 16 5.48 8.56 11.41
N VAL A 17 5.14 7.26 11.36
CA VAL A 17 3.81 6.76 11.03
C VAL A 17 2.92 6.81 12.27
N PRO A 18 1.82 7.57 12.29
CA PRO A 18 0.89 7.57 13.40
C PRO A 18 0.05 6.28 13.42
N VAL A 19 -0.22 5.77 14.62
CA VAL A 19 -0.95 4.51 14.84
C VAL A 19 -2.02 4.66 15.91
N ASN A 20 -3.02 3.79 15.90
CA ASN A 20 -4.16 3.74 16.82
C ASN A 20 -4.81 5.11 17.01
N SER A 21 -5.16 5.80 15.92
CA SER A 21 -5.74 7.15 15.94
C SER A 21 -4.87 8.17 16.70
N GLY A 22 -3.55 8.11 16.51
CA GLY A 22 -2.59 9.05 17.11
C GLY A 22 -2.09 8.69 18.51
N ASN A 23 -2.48 7.53 19.06
CA ASN A 23 -2.02 7.06 20.37
C ASN A 23 -0.57 6.52 20.36
N GLY A 24 0.07 6.47 19.19
CA GLY A 24 1.49 6.17 19.04
C GLY A 24 2.02 6.68 17.71
N VAL A 25 3.35 6.80 17.61
CA VAL A 25 4.06 7.16 16.37
C VAL A 25 5.29 6.26 16.25
N THR A 26 5.56 5.74 15.06
CA THR A 26 6.74 4.89 14.84
C THR A 26 8.04 5.66 15.01
N ASN A 27 9.01 5.03 15.68
CA ASN A 27 10.35 5.58 15.87
C ASN A 27 11.19 5.51 14.59
N ARG A 28 12.47 5.92 14.66
CA ARG A 28 13.41 5.90 13.52
C ARG A 28 13.60 4.52 12.84
N PHE A 29 13.26 3.44 13.53
CA PHE A 29 13.33 2.07 13.02
C PHE A 29 11.98 1.58 12.46
N GLY A 30 10.95 2.43 12.43
CA GLY A 30 9.61 2.04 12.01
C GLY A 30 8.82 1.28 13.07
N ILE A 31 9.24 1.34 14.34
CA ILE A 31 8.59 0.57 15.42
C ILE A 31 7.75 1.48 16.31
N ALA A 32 6.51 1.08 16.58
CA ALA A 32 5.66 1.64 17.63
C ALA A 32 5.16 0.53 18.57
N VAL A 33 4.95 0.85 19.84
CA VAL A 33 4.31 -0.06 20.80
C VAL A 33 3.11 0.64 21.41
N VAL A 34 1.93 0.03 21.29
CA VAL A 34 0.65 0.60 21.74
C VAL A 34 -0.13 -0.42 22.56
N SER A 35 -1.18 0.02 23.27
CA SER A 35 -2.11 -0.91 23.90
C SER A 35 -2.85 -1.71 22.82
N ALA A 36 -2.96 -3.03 23.03
CA ALA A 36 -3.75 -3.91 22.19
C ALA A 36 -5.19 -4.10 22.72
N GLY A 37 -5.59 -3.32 23.73
CA GLY A 37 -6.91 -3.42 24.36
C GLY A 37 -6.97 -4.45 25.50
N SER A 38 -8.14 -5.07 25.68
CA SER A 38 -8.40 -5.98 26.80
C SER A 38 -7.91 -7.41 26.51
N SER A 39 -7.37 -8.07 27.53
CA SER A 39 -7.01 -9.49 27.47
C SER A 39 -8.19 -10.37 27.07
N TYR A 40 -7.92 -11.39 26.27
CA TYR A 40 -8.89 -12.40 25.80
C TYR A 40 -10.09 -11.82 25.03
N ARG A 41 -9.96 -10.58 24.53
CA ARG A 41 -10.95 -9.95 23.66
C ARG A 41 -10.29 -9.49 22.36
N PRO A 42 -11.05 -9.38 21.26
CA PRO A 42 -10.56 -8.73 20.05
C PRO A 42 -10.15 -7.29 20.36
N GLY A 43 -8.95 -6.93 19.92
CA GLY A 43 -8.45 -5.57 19.95
C GLY A 43 -7.98 -5.18 18.56
N ASP A 44 -8.40 -4.00 18.11
CA ASP A 44 -8.00 -3.46 16.82
C ASP A 44 -6.78 -2.56 17.00
N SER A 45 -5.80 -2.76 16.14
CA SER A 45 -4.69 -1.83 15.97
C SER A 45 -4.70 -1.31 14.54
N SER A 46 -4.44 -0.02 14.37
CA SER A 46 -4.56 0.65 13.08
C SER A 46 -3.38 1.58 12.79
N VAL A 47 -3.10 1.78 11.52
CA VAL A 47 -2.22 2.82 10.98
C VAL A 47 -3.10 3.96 10.49
N ASP A 48 -2.75 5.19 10.87
CA ASP A 48 -3.46 6.37 10.40
C ASP A 48 -3.02 6.71 8.97
N VAL A 49 -3.79 6.24 7.99
CA VAL A 49 -3.54 6.45 6.57
C VAL A 49 -3.67 7.92 6.14
N SER A 50 -4.33 8.76 6.95
CA SER A 50 -4.54 10.18 6.63
C SER A 50 -3.30 11.04 6.88
N ALA A 51 -2.37 10.54 7.69
CA ALA A 51 -1.18 11.24 8.15
C ALA A 51 0.11 10.48 7.83
N LEU A 52 0.12 9.71 6.73
CA LEU A 52 1.32 9.00 6.28
C LEU A 52 2.37 9.96 5.72
N PRO A 53 3.67 9.63 5.86
CA PRO A 53 4.72 10.30 5.11
C PRO A 53 4.48 10.21 3.60
N ALA A 54 4.93 11.22 2.85
CA ALA A 54 4.76 11.26 1.40
C ALA A 54 5.41 10.04 0.71
N GLY A 55 4.70 9.46 -0.27
CA GLY A 55 5.17 8.30 -1.02
C GLY A 55 5.14 6.99 -0.23
N VAL A 56 4.43 6.95 0.89
CA VAL A 56 4.16 5.74 1.67
C VAL A 56 2.70 5.34 1.51
N ASP A 57 2.48 4.06 1.26
CA ASP A 57 1.16 3.44 1.19
C ASP A 57 1.12 2.21 2.11
N VAL A 58 -0.06 1.86 2.61
CA VAL A 58 -0.26 0.71 3.50
C VAL A 58 -1.41 -0.14 2.99
N THR A 59 -1.16 -1.43 2.76
CA THR A 59 -2.16 -2.35 2.18
C THR A 59 -3.25 -2.74 3.18
N ASP A 60 -2.84 -3.16 4.37
CA ASP A 60 -3.74 -3.54 5.46
C ASP A 60 -3.53 -2.57 6.61
N PRO A 61 -4.28 -1.46 6.68
CA PRO A 61 -4.05 -0.44 7.70
C PRO A 61 -4.68 -0.79 9.05
N VAL A 62 -5.38 -1.91 9.17
CA VAL A 62 -6.01 -2.36 10.41
C VAL A 62 -5.75 -3.85 10.60
N VAL A 63 -5.40 -4.25 11.82
CA VAL A 63 -5.34 -5.64 12.25
C VAL A 63 -6.21 -5.83 13.49
N SER A 64 -6.96 -6.92 13.54
CA SER A 64 -7.71 -7.33 14.72
C SER A 64 -7.13 -8.63 15.26
N GLN A 65 -6.73 -8.63 16.54
CA GLN A 65 -6.15 -9.81 17.20
C GLN A 65 -6.71 -9.99 18.61
N VAL A 66 -6.75 -11.24 19.08
CA VAL A 66 -7.08 -11.57 20.47
C VAL A 66 -5.78 -11.94 21.19
N LEU A 67 -5.38 -11.15 22.17
CA LEU A 67 -4.15 -11.37 22.93
C LEU A 67 -4.44 -11.79 24.37
N THR A 68 -3.62 -12.70 24.91
CA THR A 68 -3.71 -13.10 26.31
C THR A 68 -3.13 -12.03 27.23
N GLU A 69 -3.40 -12.16 28.52
CA GLU A 69 -2.81 -11.32 29.55
C GLU A 69 -1.27 -11.31 29.45
N GLY A 70 -0.67 -10.11 29.47
CA GLY A 70 0.77 -9.88 29.38
C GLY A 70 1.41 -10.10 28.01
N ALA A 71 0.65 -10.53 27.00
CA ALA A 71 1.21 -10.82 25.67
C ALA A 71 1.66 -9.54 24.94
N VAL A 72 2.70 -9.72 24.12
CA VAL A 72 3.12 -8.71 23.15
C VAL A 72 2.83 -9.27 21.76
N GLY A 73 1.78 -8.77 21.12
CA GLY A 73 1.50 -9.05 19.73
C GLY A 73 2.52 -8.37 18.83
N TYR A 74 2.75 -8.95 17.66
CA TYR A 74 3.62 -8.40 16.62
C TYR A 74 2.85 -8.29 15.32
N TRP A 75 2.85 -7.10 14.74
CA TRP A 75 2.20 -6.82 13.48
C TRP A 75 3.18 -6.17 12.49
N PRO A 76 3.66 -6.95 11.50
CA PRO A 76 4.45 -6.42 10.40
C PRO A 76 3.53 -5.81 9.34
N VAL A 77 3.45 -4.48 9.33
CA VAL A 77 2.67 -3.72 8.37
C VAL A 77 3.34 -3.78 7.00
N GLN A 78 2.59 -4.19 5.99
CA GLN A 78 3.05 -4.16 4.60
C GLN A 78 2.98 -2.74 4.08
N THR A 79 4.10 -2.02 4.20
CA THR A 79 4.25 -0.67 3.64
C THR A 79 4.85 -0.72 2.24
N SER A 80 4.32 0.08 1.33
CA SER A 80 4.91 0.31 0.01
C SER A 80 5.52 1.72 -0.02
N ARG A 81 6.78 1.83 -0.44
CA ARG A 81 7.44 3.13 -0.67
C ARG A 81 7.62 3.35 -2.16
N GLY A 82 7.28 4.52 -2.65
CA GLY A 82 7.52 4.89 -4.04
C GLY A 82 6.50 5.88 -4.57
N GLU A 83 6.53 6.08 -5.89
CA GLU A 83 5.56 6.93 -6.58
C GLU A 83 4.15 6.34 -6.45
N GLN A 84 3.18 7.23 -6.29
CA GLN A 84 1.76 6.92 -6.27
C GLN A 84 1.07 7.63 -7.44
N VAL A 85 0.35 6.87 -8.26
CA VAL A 85 -0.27 7.37 -9.49
C VAL A 85 -1.71 6.88 -9.58
N LEU A 86 -2.62 7.79 -9.88
CA LEU A 86 -3.99 7.47 -10.26
C LEU A 86 -4.16 7.72 -11.75
N GLY A 87 -4.78 6.80 -12.47
CA GLY A 87 -5.00 7.00 -13.90
C GLY A 87 -5.94 6.01 -14.57
N HIS A 88 -6.23 6.26 -15.84
CA HIS A 88 -6.98 5.37 -16.71
C HIS A 88 -6.05 4.75 -17.75
N ILE A 89 -5.93 3.43 -17.71
CA ILE A 89 -5.20 2.68 -18.74
C ILE A 89 -6.03 2.58 -20.00
N ARG A 90 -5.45 2.95 -21.14
CA ARG A 90 -6.06 2.79 -22.47
C ARG A 90 -5.17 1.97 -23.39
N LEU A 91 -5.75 0.93 -23.97
CA LEU A 91 -5.10 0.09 -24.98
C LEU A 91 -4.95 0.87 -26.30
N ALA A 92 -4.13 0.37 -27.20
CA ALA A 92 -3.92 0.96 -28.53
C ALA A 92 -5.23 1.07 -29.36
N ASP A 93 -6.24 0.24 -29.09
CA ASP A 93 -7.56 0.31 -29.73
C ASP A 93 -8.53 1.30 -29.05
N GLY A 94 -8.07 2.03 -28.03
CA GLY A 94 -8.86 2.99 -27.25
C GLY A 94 -9.73 2.37 -26.16
N LYS A 95 -9.80 1.04 -26.07
CA LYS A 95 -10.55 0.35 -25.01
C LYS A 95 -9.78 0.33 -23.71
N SER A 96 -10.50 0.01 -22.64
CA SER A 96 -9.90 -0.20 -21.32
C SER A 96 -9.49 -1.67 -21.15
N PRO A 97 -8.41 -1.98 -20.42
CA PRO A 97 -8.15 -3.33 -19.96
C PRO A 97 -9.33 -3.86 -19.12
N PRO A 98 -9.51 -5.19 -19.04
CA PRO A 98 -10.57 -5.77 -18.22
C PRO A 98 -10.35 -5.49 -16.73
N PHE A 99 -11.45 -5.46 -15.99
CA PHE A 99 -11.42 -5.43 -14.52
C PHE A 99 -10.58 -6.60 -13.99
N GLY A 100 -9.75 -6.33 -12.98
CA GLY A 100 -8.87 -7.31 -12.37
C GLY A 100 -7.54 -7.52 -13.10
N ALA A 101 -7.28 -6.83 -14.22
CA ALA A 101 -5.96 -6.84 -14.83
C ALA A 101 -4.92 -6.28 -13.86
N GLN A 102 -3.75 -6.92 -13.77
CA GLN A 102 -2.71 -6.54 -12.83
C GLN A 102 -1.66 -5.68 -13.52
N VAL A 103 -1.14 -4.68 -12.82
CA VAL A 103 0.02 -3.90 -13.25
C VAL A 103 1.21 -4.32 -12.40
N VAL A 104 2.28 -4.77 -13.06
CA VAL A 104 3.51 -5.22 -12.41
C VAL A 104 4.72 -4.58 -13.08
N PRO A 105 5.78 -4.19 -12.36
CA PRO A 105 7.06 -3.87 -12.96
C PRO A 105 7.71 -5.11 -13.57
N GLU A 106 8.35 -4.96 -14.73
CA GLU A 106 9.02 -6.08 -15.42
C GLU A 106 10.16 -6.68 -14.59
N LYS A 107 10.85 -5.88 -13.76
CA LYS A 107 12.01 -6.32 -12.98
C LYS A 107 11.62 -7.12 -11.73
N THR A 108 10.69 -6.60 -10.94
CA THR A 108 10.31 -7.19 -9.64
C THR A 108 9.14 -8.15 -9.76
N GLY A 109 8.25 -7.97 -10.74
CA GLY A 109 7.03 -8.77 -10.87
C GLY A 109 6.02 -8.59 -9.72
N LYS A 110 6.27 -7.65 -8.80
CA LYS A 110 5.37 -7.35 -7.69
C LYS A 110 4.18 -6.54 -8.23
N THR A 111 2.97 -6.92 -7.87
CA THR A 111 1.77 -6.13 -8.21
C THR A 111 1.83 -4.78 -7.54
N VAL A 112 1.84 -3.73 -8.35
CA VAL A 112 1.82 -2.32 -7.93
C VAL A 112 0.43 -1.71 -8.06
N GLY A 113 -0.50 -2.39 -8.72
CA GLY A 113 -1.91 -2.01 -8.76
C GLY A 113 -2.76 -2.96 -9.59
N MET A 114 -4.07 -2.75 -9.54
CA MET A 114 -5.07 -3.53 -10.26
C MET A 114 -6.05 -2.61 -10.98
N VAL A 115 -6.44 -2.98 -12.19
CA VAL A 115 -7.39 -2.25 -13.01
C VAL A 115 -8.80 -2.47 -12.50
N GLY A 116 -9.47 -1.39 -12.12
CA GLY A 116 -10.89 -1.32 -11.82
C GLY A 116 -11.73 -0.89 -13.03
N ASP A 117 -12.86 -0.25 -12.75
CA ASP A 117 -13.82 0.12 -13.78
C ASP A 117 -13.27 1.16 -14.77
N ASN A 118 -13.65 1.02 -16.06
CA ASN A 118 -13.26 1.93 -17.13
C ASN A 118 -11.73 2.18 -17.21
N GLY A 119 -10.94 1.15 -16.90
CA GLY A 119 -9.48 1.19 -16.94
C GLY A 119 -8.85 1.97 -15.79
N LEU A 120 -9.62 2.38 -14.78
CA LEU A 120 -9.10 3.11 -13.62
C LEU A 120 -8.10 2.24 -12.86
N VAL A 121 -6.95 2.79 -12.51
CA VAL A 121 -5.90 2.11 -11.75
C VAL A 121 -5.31 3.07 -10.72
N TYR A 122 -5.12 2.56 -9.51
CA TYR A 122 -4.32 3.18 -8.47
C TYR A 122 -3.04 2.36 -8.33
N LEU A 123 -1.91 3.00 -8.63
CA LEU A 123 -0.57 2.40 -8.61
C LEU A 123 0.19 2.93 -7.40
N THR A 124 0.77 2.05 -6.58
CA THR A 124 1.55 2.45 -5.41
C THR A 124 2.86 1.70 -5.26
N GLY A 125 3.84 2.38 -4.67
CA GLY A 125 5.15 1.82 -4.39
C GLY A 125 5.97 1.53 -5.64
N ILE A 126 5.83 2.37 -6.66
CA ILE A 126 6.65 2.26 -7.87
C ILE A 126 8.01 2.90 -7.60
N ASP A 127 9.07 2.12 -7.78
CA ASP A 127 10.43 2.64 -7.73
C ASP A 127 10.71 3.53 -8.96
N ALA A 128 11.47 4.61 -8.77
CA ALA A 128 11.81 5.54 -9.84
C ALA A 128 12.54 4.85 -11.01
N SER A 129 13.27 3.75 -10.76
CA SER A 129 13.97 2.96 -11.78
C SER A 129 13.07 1.97 -12.54
N GLU A 130 11.81 1.82 -12.12
CA GLU A 130 10.83 0.88 -12.68
C GLU A 130 9.69 1.58 -13.43
N ARG A 131 9.52 2.90 -13.26
CA ARG A 131 8.42 3.69 -13.80
C ARG A 131 8.24 3.63 -15.33
N ASN A 132 9.28 3.24 -16.06
CA ASN A 132 9.29 3.12 -17.52
C ASN A 132 9.10 1.69 -18.03
N ALA A 133 9.00 0.71 -17.13
CA ALA A 133 8.96 -0.72 -17.47
C ALA A 133 7.85 -1.43 -16.69
N LEU A 134 6.62 -0.94 -16.81
CA LEU A 134 5.42 -1.55 -16.23
C LEU A 134 4.71 -2.36 -17.31
N VAL A 135 4.20 -3.53 -16.93
CA VAL A 135 3.41 -4.41 -17.80
C VAL A 135 2.03 -4.64 -17.20
N VAL A 136 1.02 -4.67 -18.08
CA VAL A 136 -0.34 -5.06 -17.71
C VAL A 136 -0.53 -6.52 -18.09
N THR A 137 -0.94 -7.32 -17.12
CA THR A 137 -1.13 -8.77 -17.26
C THR A 137 -2.58 -9.14 -16.96
N TRP A 138 -3.15 -9.99 -17.81
CA TRP A 138 -4.41 -10.68 -17.54
C TRP A 138 -4.45 -11.99 -18.34
N ASN A 139 -5.31 -12.94 -17.93
CA ASN A 139 -5.35 -14.30 -18.47
C ASN A 139 -3.98 -15.02 -18.45
N GLY A 140 -3.14 -14.71 -17.46
CA GLY A 140 -1.80 -15.30 -17.31
C GLY A 140 -0.79 -14.88 -18.38
N ARG A 141 -1.03 -13.80 -19.12
CA ARG A 141 -0.12 -13.29 -20.15
C ARG A 141 0.08 -11.79 -20.00
N THR A 142 1.26 -11.32 -20.39
CA THR A 142 1.54 -9.89 -20.61
C THR A 142 0.86 -9.45 -21.89
N GLN A 143 0.12 -8.36 -21.81
CA GLN A 143 -0.75 -7.92 -22.90
C GLN A 143 -0.32 -6.57 -23.45
N CYS A 144 0.17 -5.68 -22.59
CA CYS A 144 0.72 -4.40 -23.00
C CYS A 144 1.72 -3.87 -21.96
N ARG A 145 2.52 -2.90 -22.38
CA ARG A 145 3.50 -2.14 -21.60
C ARG A 145 3.02 -0.71 -21.42
N LEU A 146 3.32 -0.14 -20.27
CA LEU A 146 3.05 1.26 -19.96
C LEU A 146 4.28 1.91 -19.31
N SER A 147 4.43 3.20 -19.54
CA SER A 147 5.40 4.06 -18.87
C SER A 147 4.67 5.22 -18.21
N LEU A 148 5.10 5.56 -17.00
CA LEU A 148 4.54 6.69 -16.28
C LEU A 148 5.15 8.01 -16.79
N PRO A 149 4.35 9.08 -16.90
CA PRO A 149 4.88 10.41 -17.22
C PRO A 149 5.74 10.94 -16.05
N GLU A 150 6.77 11.75 -16.36
CA GLU A 150 7.78 12.20 -15.38
C GLU A 150 7.22 12.86 -14.11
N ASN A 151 6.09 13.55 -14.23
CA ASN A 151 5.44 14.26 -13.12
C ASN A 151 4.20 13.54 -12.56
N ALA A 152 4.05 12.23 -12.77
CA ALA A 152 2.89 11.49 -12.29
C ALA A 152 2.79 11.56 -10.76
N ASN A 153 1.79 12.29 -10.24
CA ASN A 153 1.51 12.35 -8.82
C ASN A 153 0.00 12.36 -8.56
N LEU A 154 -0.40 12.02 -7.33
CA LEU A 154 -1.82 11.99 -6.97
C LEU A 154 -2.53 13.35 -7.05
N SER A 155 -1.78 14.46 -6.89
CA SER A 155 -2.36 15.81 -6.96
C SER A 155 -2.84 16.22 -8.35
N GLN A 156 -2.37 15.57 -9.41
CA GLN A 156 -2.84 15.80 -10.78
C GLN A 156 -4.18 15.13 -11.10
N GLY A 157 -4.70 14.30 -10.18
CA GLY A 157 -5.90 13.50 -10.42
C GLY A 157 -5.62 12.32 -11.36
N ALA A 158 -6.67 11.80 -11.99
CA ALA A 158 -6.57 10.64 -12.85
C ALA A 158 -5.90 10.97 -14.20
N LEU A 159 -4.68 10.46 -14.41
CA LEU A 159 -3.91 10.61 -15.64
C LEU A 159 -4.33 9.62 -16.72
N LEU A 160 -4.17 9.97 -17.99
CA LEU A 160 -4.30 9.02 -19.08
C LEU A 160 -3.00 8.21 -19.21
N LEU A 161 -3.09 6.88 -19.15
CA LEU A 161 -1.95 5.97 -19.24
C LEU A 161 -2.06 5.09 -20.51
N PRO A 162 -1.42 5.48 -21.63
CA PRO A 162 -1.41 4.67 -22.83
C PRO A 162 -0.66 3.36 -22.63
N CYS A 163 -1.28 2.25 -23.03
CA CYS A 163 -0.70 0.91 -22.99
C CYS A 163 -0.44 0.41 -24.41
N ARG A 164 0.79 -0.01 -24.69
CA ARG A 164 1.25 -0.46 -26.02
C ARG A 164 1.76 -1.89 -26.03
#